data_AF-A0A838IJ98-F1
#
_entry.id   AF-A0A838IJ98-F1
#
_cell.length_a   1.000
_cell.length_b   1.000
_cell.length_c   1.000
_cell.angle_alpha   90.00
_cell.angle_beta   90.00
_cell.angle_gamma   90.00
#
_symmetry.space_group_name_H-M   'P 1'
#
loop_
_entity.id
_entity.type
_entity.pdbx_description
1 polymer ?
#
loop_
_entity_poly.entity_id
_entity_poly.type
_entity_poly.pdbx_seq_one_letter_code
_entity_poly.pdbx_strand_id
1 'polypeptide(L)'
;MAHDTSPPDPPTIHPVLWVSFALCALIIVVLFVAFTHTTSTPHARLKEPARYEPLLFAPLEVDARQLAIERDRHHGEARLDAVGEDLAHLHQIVRKANLSQFPSADEQAPPDALQMQAELVFAADEVLPATGVRGFIAAGEPIFEACNEGLEQLLQALRLANLPLAEARTNPPHRRFQKYRENCGNALPSLLEHGLVSATGQWLKPYGPAIFEILNRFRWAHIAHARLPARLQLSPYEYRLMMRWRIEDPDAFPLQARREFLSQATELFPDYDSALAEALLDVEGKDKTFATERMRALHLQYPNNAEYLRRLRALEQSGAPEGVSSPTEAVVE
;
A
#
# COMPACT_ATOMS: atom_id res chain seq x y z
N MET A 1 -47.55 46.95 -30.06
CA MET A 1 -46.63 46.04 -30.79
C MET A 1 -46.58 44.75 -30.00
N ALA A 2 -47.20 43.68 -30.51
CA ALA A 2 -47.24 42.39 -29.85
C ALA A 2 -46.02 41.57 -30.28
N HIS A 3 -45.29 41.01 -29.31
CA HIS A 3 -44.18 40.09 -29.58
C HIS A 3 -44.73 38.68 -29.82
N ASP A 4 -44.39 38.14 -30.98
CA ASP A 4 -44.65 36.77 -31.40
C ASP A 4 -43.73 35.82 -30.62
N THR A 5 -44.32 34.93 -29.82
CA THR A 5 -43.63 33.87 -29.09
C THR A 5 -43.99 32.52 -29.71
N SER A 6 -43.38 32.21 -30.83
CA SER A 6 -43.38 30.85 -31.38
C SER A 6 -42.08 30.15 -30.96
N PRO A 7 -42.13 28.95 -30.36
CA PRO A 7 -40.93 28.20 -29.98
C PRO A 7 -40.18 27.69 -31.24
N PRO A 8 -38.84 27.58 -31.19
CA PRO A 8 -38.05 27.10 -32.32
C PRO A 8 -38.31 25.61 -32.58
N ASP A 9 -38.43 25.24 -33.85
CA ASP A 9 -38.56 23.86 -34.29
C ASP A 9 -37.36 23.02 -33.82
N PRO A 10 -37.57 21.74 -33.43
CA PRO A 10 -36.49 20.87 -33.01
C PRO A 10 -35.49 20.62 -34.16
N PRO A 11 -34.20 20.51 -33.86
CA PRO A 11 -33.18 20.32 -34.89
C PRO A 11 -33.41 19.00 -35.63
N THR A 12 -33.67 19.10 -36.93
CA THR A 12 -33.71 17.94 -37.83
C THR A 12 -32.30 17.38 -37.95
N ILE A 13 -32.03 16.27 -37.26
CA ILE A 13 -30.78 15.52 -37.38
C ILE A 13 -30.69 15.01 -38.82
N HIS A 14 -29.73 15.52 -39.57
CA HIS A 14 -29.52 15.15 -40.97
C HIS A 14 -29.32 13.63 -41.09
N PRO A 15 -29.99 12.93 -42.04
CA PRO A 15 -29.88 11.48 -42.20
C PRO A 15 -28.45 10.98 -42.45
N VAL A 16 -27.56 11.84 -42.92
CA VAL A 16 -26.12 11.56 -43.08
C VAL A 16 -25.43 11.26 -41.74
N LEU A 17 -25.84 11.92 -40.64
CA LEU A 17 -25.28 11.65 -39.31
C LEU A 17 -25.69 10.27 -38.79
N TRP A 18 -26.92 9.83 -39.07
CA TRP A 18 -27.38 8.48 -38.73
C TRP A 18 -26.60 7.39 -39.46
N VAL A 19 -26.30 7.60 -40.74
CA VAL A 19 -25.48 6.67 -41.53
C VAL A 19 -24.05 6.61 -40.97
N SER A 20 -23.45 7.75 -40.60
CA SER A 20 -22.11 7.78 -40.00
C SER A 20 -22.05 7.09 -38.63
N PHE A 21 -23.05 7.28 -37.76
CA PHE A 21 -23.10 6.56 -36.48
C PHE A 21 -23.30 5.06 -36.66
N ALA A 22 -24.14 4.64 -37.61
CA ALA A 22 -24.33 3.23 -37.94
C ALA A 22 -23.04 2.59 -38.50
N LEU A 23 -22.28 3.31 -39.34
CA LEU A 23 -21.02 2.82 -39.90
C LEU A 23 -19.95 2.67 -38.81
N CYS A 24 -19.83 3.64 -37.89
CA CYS A 24 -18.90 3.56 -36.77
C CYS A 24 -19.23 2.40 -35.82
N ALA A 25 -20.52 2.18 -35.51
CA ALA A 25 -20.93 1.04 -34.70
C ALA A 25 -20.60 -0.30 -35.38
N LEU A 26 -20.78 -0.40 -36.70
CA LEU A 26 -20.48 -1.61 -37.45
C LEU A 26 -18.98 -1.91 -37.48
N ILE A 27 -18.12 -0.90 -37.62
CA ILE A 27 -16.66 -1.05 -37.56
C ILE A 27 -16.22 -1.52 -36.17
N ILE A 28 -16.80 -0.98 -35.09
CA ILE A 28 -16.48 -1.41 -33.72
C ILE A 28 -16.89 -2.88 -33.50
N VAL A 29 -18.06 -3.29 -33.99
CA VAL A 29 -18.51 -4.69 -33.88
C VAL A 29 -17.63 -5.62 -34.71
N VAL A 30 -17.25 -5.25 -35.93
CA VAL A 30 -16.36 -6.06 -36.78
C VAL A 30 -14.97 -6.18 -36.16
N LEU A 31 -14.42 -5.09 -35.59
CA LEU A 31 -13.15 -5.14 -34.87
C LEU A 31 -13.25 -5.99 -33.60
N PHE A 32 -14.35 -5.91 -32.85
CA PHE A 32 -14.57 -6.73 -31.66
C PHE A 32 -14.68 -8.22 -32.01
N VAL A 33 -15.44 -8.57 -33.07
CA VAL A 33 -15.58 -9.95 -33.57
C VAL A 33 -14.26 -10.47 -34.15
N ALA A 34 -13.50 -9.63 -34.86
CA ALA A 34 -12.17 -10.01 -35.34
C ALA A 34 -11.22 -10.28 -34.16
N PHE A 35 -11.24 -9.44 -33.12
CA PHE A 35 -10.38 -9.59 -31.94
C PHE A 35 -10.77 -10.79 -31.07
N THR A 36 -12.05 -11.14 -30.97
CA THR A 36 -12.52 -12.31 -30.21
C THR A 36 -12.33 -13.63 -30.96
N HIS A 37 -12.28 -13.63 -32.30
CA HIS A 37 -12.06 -14.84 -33.09
C HIS A 37 -10.60 -15.14 -33.45
N THR A 38 -9.66 -14.21 -33.29
CA THR A 38 -8.23 -14.47 -33.56
C THR A 38 -7.44 -15.14 -32.42
N THR A 39 -8.07 -15.53 -31.31
CA THR A 39 -7.37 -16.20 -30.18
C THR A 39 -7.73 -17.67 -29.97
N SER A 40 -8.46 -18.28 -30.89
CA SER A 40 -8.88 -19.69 -30.77
C SER A 40 -8.14 -20.62 -31.74
N THR A 41 -6.81 -20.60 -31.73
CA THR A 41 -6.05 -21.78 -32.17
C THR A 41 -6.18 -22.86 -31.08
N PRO A 42 -6.62 -24.08 -31.41
CA PRO A 42 -6.60 -25.19 -30.46
C PRO A 42 -5.14 -25.58 -30.24
N HIS A 43 -4.48 -24.92 -29.30
CA HIS A 43 -3.22 -25.42 -28.79
C HIS A 43 -3.50 -26.78 -28.17
N ALA A 44 -2.99 -27.82 -28.81
CA ALA A 44 -2.68 -29.08 -28.16
C ALA A 44 -2.15 -28.75 -26.76
N ARG A 45 -2.69 -29.39 -25.72
CA ARG A 45 -2.14 -29.35 -24.36
C ARG A 45 -0.72 -29.92 -24.41
N LEU A 46 0.23 -29.11 -24.87
CA LEU A 46 1.56 -29.11 -24.32
C LEU A 46 1.33 -28.92 -22.82
N LYS A 47 1.66 -29.93 -22.02
CA LYS A 47 1.86 -29.73 -20.58
C LYS A 47 2.71 -28.47 -20.49
N GLU A 48 2.15 -27.36 -20.01
CA GLU A 48 2.96 -26.22 -19.64
C GLU A 48 4.08 -26.79 -18.77
N PRO A 49 5.37 -26.56 -19.12
CA PRO A 49 6.43 -26.87 -18.18
C PRO A 49 6.02 -26.16 -16.89
N ALA A 50 5.98 -26.90 -15.77
CA ALA A 50 5.55 -26.38 -14.48
C ALA A 50 6.14 -24.98 -14.32
N ARG A 51 5.31 -23.93 -14.40
CA ARG A 51 5.81 -22.56 -14.27
C ARG A 51 6.49 -22.55 -12.92
N TYR A 52 7.79 -22.29 -12.92
CA TYR A 52 8.58 -22.15 -11.70
C TYR A 52 7.89 -21.07 -10.87
N GLU A 53 7.20 -21.49 -9.82
CA GLU A 53 6.56 -20.57 -8.91
C GLU A 53 7.71 -19.92 -8.12
N PRO A 54 7.77 -18.58 -8.07
CA PRO A 54 8.87 -17.92 -7.41
C PRO A 54 8.91 -18.35 -5.94
N LEU A 55 10.09 -18.71 -5.44
CA LEU A 55 10.36 -18.96 -4.02
C LEU A 55 10.39 -17.64 -3.24
N LEU A 56 9.35 -16.83 -3.45
CA LEU A 56 9.14 -15.50 -2.90
C LEU A 56 7.77 -15.48 -2.23
N PHE A 57 7.56 -14.42 -1.45
CA PHE A 57 6.24 -14.09 -0.94
C PHE A 57 5.27 -13.80 -2.08
N ALA A 58 4.00 -14.19 -1.89
CA ALA A 58 2.95 -13.73 -2.78
C ALA A 58 2.80 -12.21 -2.65
N PRO A 59 2.37 -11.49 -3.71
CA PRO A 59 2.06 -10.08 -3.60
C PRO A 59 1.07 -9.81 -2.46
N LEU A 60 1.30 -8.75 -1.68
CA LEU A 60 0.38 -8.38 -0.63
C LEU A 60 -0.95 -7.91 -1.24
N GLU A 61 -2.00 -8.69 -1.00
CA GLU A 61 -3.36 -8.34 -1.40
C GLU A 61 -4.04 -7.54 -0.29
N VAL A 62 -4.60 -6.39 -0.67
CA VAL A 62 -5.38 -5.53 0.22
C VAL A 62 -6.83 -5.56 -0.25
N ASP A 63 -7.71 -6.13 0.57
CA ASP A 63 -9.15 -6.00 0.37
C ASP A 63 -9.61 -4.66 0.97
N ALA A 64 -9.78 -3.66 0.11
CA ALA A 64 -10.21 -2.33 0.51
C ALA A 64 -11.58 -2.32 1.18
N ARG A 65 -12.48 -3.25 0.81
CA ARG A 65 -13.80 -3.37 1.42
C ARG A 65 -13.70 -3.95 2.82
N GLN A 66 -12.92 -5.03 3.00
CA GLN A 66 -12.65 -5.59 4.32
C GLN A 66 -11.96 -4.55 5.21
N LEU A 67 -11.01 -3.79 4.67
CA LEU A 67 -10.30 -2.73 5.37
C LEU A 67 -11.26 -1.66 5.91
N ALA A 68 -12.18 -1.16 5.08
CA ALA A 68 -13.18 -0.19 5.51
C ALA A 68 -14.11 -0.75 6.60
N ILE A 69 -14.62 -1.97 6.42
CA ILE A 69 -15.52 -2.63 7.40
C ILE A 69 -14.82 -2.81 8.75
N GLU A 70 -13.56 -3.25 8.76
CA GLU A 70 -12.78 -3.44 9.98
C GLU A 70 -12.46 -2.12 10.68
N ARG A 71 -12.18 -1.05 9.91
CA ARG A 71 -12.01 0.32 10.45
C ARG A 71 -13.28 0.79 11.17
N ASP A 72 -14.42 0.74 10.47
CA ASP A 72 -15.70 1.18 11.01
C ASP A 72 -16.08 0.39 12.28
N ARG A 73 -15.89 -0.94 12.24
CA ARG A 73 -16.17 -1.81 13.38
C ARG A 73 -15.22 -1.57 14.55
N HIS A 74 -13.93 -1.30 14.29
CA HIS A 74 -12.91 -1.16 15.33
C HIS A 74 -12.97 0.19 16.03
N HIS A 75 -13.17 1.27 15.29
CA HIS A 75 -13.16 2.64 15.81
C HIS A 75 -14.51 3.03 16.42
N GLY A 76 -15.61 2.39 16.01
CA GLY A 76 -16.96 2.63 16.56
C GLY A 76 -17.48 4.05 16.29
N GLU A 77 -18.59 4.42 16.92
CA GLU A 77 -19.15 5.78 16.86
C GLU A 77 -18.35 6.71 17.78
N ALA A 78 -17.21 7.21 17.30
CA ALA A 78 -16.49 8.28 17.97
C ALA A 78 -17.37 9.54 18.03
N ARG A 79 -17.57 10.10 19.23
CA ARG A 79 -18.33 11.34 19.46
C ARG A 79 -17.47 12.56 19.18
N LEU A 80 -17.22 12.83 17.90
CA LEU A 80 -16.39 13.95 17.45
C LEU A 80 -17.11 15.31 17.55
N ASP A 81 -18.43 15.29 17.58
CA ASP A 81 -19.29 16.48 17.71
C ASP A 81 -19.13 17.18 19.07
N ALA A 82 -18.82 16.44 20.12
CA ALA A 82 -18.65 16.96 21.47
C ALA A 82 -17.29 17.63 21.74
N VAL A 83 -16.31 17.52 20.83
CA VAL A 83 -14.92 17.99 21.03
C VAL A 83 -14.42 18.90 19.91
N GLY A 84 -15.32 19.62 19.23
CA GLY A 84 -14.97 20.39 18.04
C GLY A 84 -13.81 21.39 18.23
N GLU A 85 -13.79 22.13 19.35
CA GLU A 85 -12.72 23.10 19.64
C GLU A 85 -11.39 22.41 19.98
N ASP A 86 -11.41 21.41 20.87
CA ASP A 86 -10.22 20.66 21.29
C ASP A 86 -9.61 19.88 20.11
N LEU A 87 -10.46 19.31 19.25
CA LEU A 87 -10.05 18.62 18.04
C LEU A 87 -9.38 19.58 17.05
N ALA A 88 -9.97 20.77 16.85
CA ALA A 88 -9.37 21.79 16.00
C ALA A 88 -8.00 22.25 16.55
N HIS A 89 -7.87 22.37 17.88
CA HIS A 89 -6.61 22.71 18.53
C HIS A 89 -5.56 21.62 18.33
N LEU A 90 -5.92 20.34 18.56
CA LEU A 90 -5.04 19.20 18.29
C LEU A 90 -4.57 19.19 16.82
N HIS A 91 -5.49 19.39 15.87
CA HIS A 91 -5.15 19.47 14.44
C HIS A 91 -4.15 20.59 14.14
N GLN A 92 -4.29 21.75 14.78
CA GLN A 92 -3.34 22.85 14.62
C GLN A 92 -1.94 22.50 15.14
N ILE A 93 -1.84 21.86 16.32
CA ILE A 93 -0.56 21.42 16.88
C ILE A 93 0.10 20.37 15.98
N VAL A 94 -0.66 19.39 15.50
CA VAL A 94 -0.15 18.39 14.54
C VAL A 94 0.37 19.06 13.27
N ARG A 95 -0.35 20.04 12.73
CA ARG A 95 0.11 20.78 11.54
C ARG A 95 1.39 21.57 11.81
N LYS A 96 1.51 22.20 12.98
CA LYS A 96 2.73 22.89 13.41
C LYS A 96 3.91 21.92 13.54
N ALA A 97 3.70 20.74 14.14
CA ALA A 97 4.70 19.69 14.27
C ALA A 97 5.14 19.10 12.91
N ASN A 98 4.22 18.99 11.95
CA ASN A 98 4.55 18.57 10.59
C ASN A 98 5.34 19.65 9.84
N LEU A 99 4.96 20.93 9.97
CA LEU A 99 5.67 22.05 9.36
C LEU A 99 7.11 22.19 9.87
N SER A 100 7.37 21.89 11.15
CA SER A 100 8.73 21.95 11.72
C SER A 100 9.68 20.89 11.18
N GLN A 101 9.20 19.90 10.41
CA GLN A 101 10.05 18.91 9.74
C GLN A 101 10.70 19.45 8.46
N PHE A 102 10.35 20.67 8.04
CA PHE A 102 10.90 21.30 6.85
C PHE A 102 11.78 22.50 7.23
N PRO A 103 12.86 22.74 6.48
CA PRO A 103 13.59 24.00 6.58
C PRO A 103 12.68 25.16 6.15
N SER A 104 12.28 26.05 7.06
CA SER A 104 11.62 27.32 6.69
C SER A 104 12.67 28.38 6.38
N ALA A 105 12.37 29.27 5.41
CA ALA A 105 13.23 30.43 5.11
C ALA A 105 13.19 31.50 6.22
N ASP A 106 12.12 31.49 7.04
CA ASP A 106 12.04 32.27 8.27
C ASP A 106 12.54 31.38 9.42
N GLU A 107 13.83 31.50 9.72
CA GLU A 107 14.55 30.81 10.79
C GLU A 107 14.07 31.27 12.17
N GLN A 108 12.94 30.74 12.63
CA GLN A 108 12.78 30.48 14.06
C GLN A 108 13.36 29.09 14.30
N ALA A 109 14.25 28.97 15.29
CA ALA A 109 14.80 27.68 15.68
C ALA A 109 13.66 26.64 15.76
N PRO A 110 13.84 25.43 15.20
CA PRO A 110 12.79 24.42 15.24
C PRO A 110 12.32 24.27 16.68
N PRO A 111 11.00 24.23 16.93
CA PRO A 111 10.48 24.07 18.28
C PRO A 111 11.13 22.85 18.93
N ASP A 112 11.47 22.96 20.22
CA ASP A 112 12.03 21.85 20.98
C ASP A 112 11.13 20.62 20.80
N ALA A 113 11.70 19.52 20.30
CA ALA A 113 10.98 18.30 20.01
C ALA A 113 10.28 17.75 21.27
N LEU A 114 10.88 17.91 22.45
CA LEU A 114 10.28 17.50 23.72
C LEU A 114 9.06 18.37 24.06
N GLN A 115 9.16 19.68 23.86
CA GLN A 115 8.04 20.60 24.08
C GLN A 115 6.90 20.31 23.10
N MET A 116 7.20 20.11 21.81
CA MET A 116 6.19 19.77 20.80
C MET A 116 5.50 18.44 21.12
N GLN A 117 6.26 17.44 21.57
CA GLN A 117 5.70 16.16 21.99
C GLN A 117 4.78 16.33 23.22
N ALA A 118 5.16 17.16 24.19
CA ALA A 118 4.34 17.45 25.36
C ALA A 118 3.04 18.19 24.98
N GLU A 119 3.12 19.19 24.09
CA GLU A 119 1.95 19.91 23.55
C GLU A 119 0.99 18.95 22.82
N LEU A 120 1.52 18.04 21.99
CA LEU A 120 0.73 17.02 21.28
C LEU A 120 0.02 16.06 22.25
N VAL A 121 0.73 15.55 23.26
CA VAL A 121 0.15 14.64 24.25
C VAL A 121 -0.93 15.33 25.07
N PHE A 122 -0.67 16.57 25.51
CA PHE A 122 -1.66 17.36 26.25
C PHE A 122 -2.93 17.58 25.42
N ALA A 123 -2.80 18.03 24.17
CA ALA A 123 -3.97 18.25 23.32
C ALA A 123 -4.71 16.95 22.96
N ALA A 124 -4.00 15.82 22.84
CA ALA A 124 -4.65 14.53 22.65
C ALA A 124 -5.41 14.09 23.90
N ASP A 125 -4.88 14.33 25.10
CA ASP A 125 -5.52 14.02 26.37
C ASP A 125 -6.83 14.80 26.60
N GLU A 126 -7.01 15.97 25.98
CA GLU A 126 -8.29 16.71 25.99
C GLU A 126 -9.35 16.07 25.06
N VAL A 127 -8.93 15.46 23.95
CA VAL A 127 -9.83 14.80 22.98
C VAL A 127 -10.24 13.39 23.42
N LEU A 128 -9.31 12.66 24.04
CA LEU A 128 -9.46 11.25 24.40
C LEU A 128 -10.68 10.90 25.27
N PRO A 129 -11.11 11.72 26.26
CA PRO A 129 -12.27 11.43 27.09
C PRO A 129 -13.57 11.28 26.28
N ALA A 130 -13.75 12.05 25.20
CA ALA A 130 -14.96 12.01 24.39
C ALA A 130 -14.90 10.94 23.29
N THR A 131 -13.71 10.71 22.71
CA THR A 131 -13.55 9.74 21.62
C THR A 131 -13.29 8.33 22.11
N GLY A 132 -12.80 8.17 23.34
CA GLY A 132 -12.11 6.97 23.79
C GLY A 132 -10.80 6.73 23.01
N VAL A 133 -9.98 5.81 23.50
CA VAL A 133 -8.65 5.56 22.91
C VAL A 133 -8.72 4.93 21.51
N ARG A 134 -9.76 4.13 21.22
CA ARG A 134 -9.96 3.52 19.89
C ARG A 134 -10.60 4.48 18.89
N GLY A 135 -11.55 5.30 19.34
CA GLY A 135 -12.18 6.33 18.51
C GLY A 135 -11.25 7.52 18.21
N PHE A 136 -10.14 7.65 18.95
CA PHE A 136 -9.12 8.67 18.70
C PHE A 136 -8.53 8.63 17.28
N ILE A 137 -8.42 7.44 16.67
CA ILE A 137 -7.96 7.33 15.28
C ILE A 137 -8.91 8.05 14.31
N ALA A 138 -10.22 7.93 14.51
CA ALA A 138 -11.22 8.61 13.68
C ALA A 138 -11.14 10.14 13.80
N ALA A 139 -10.63 10.66 14.92
CA ALA A 139 -10.38 12.09 15.08
C ALA A 139 -9.30 12.63 14.12
N GLY A 140 -8.46 11.75 13.57
CA GLY A 140 -7.41 12.10 12.61
C GLY A 140 -7.85 12.11 11.14
N GLU A 141 -9.06 11.63 10.79
CA GLU A 141 -9.49 11.48 9.37
C GLU A 141 -9.29 12.74 8.52
N PRO A 142 -9.65 13.96 8.98
CA PRO A 142 -9.43 15.16 8.17
C PRO A 142 -7.94 15.44 7.86
N ILE A 143 -7.03 15.04 8.77
CA ILE A 143 -5.59 15.14 8.54
C ILE A 143 -5.14 14.06 7.56
N PHE A 144 -5.69 12.85 7.62
CA PHE A 144 -5.33 11.75 6.72
C PHE A 144 -5.75 12.04 5.28
N GLU A 145 -7.00 12.47 5.07
CA GLU A 145 -7.53 12.86 3.77
C GLU A 145 -6.70 14.00 3.16
N ALA A 146 -6.47 15.07 3.93
CA ALA A 146 -5.65 16.18 3.49
C ALA A 146 -4.22 15.73 3.16
N CYS A 147 -3.63 14.83 3.96
CA CYS A 147 -2.32 14.29 3.68
C CYS A 147 -2.31 13.49 2.35
N ASN A 148 -3.25 12.58 2.14
CA ASN A 148 -3.33 11.80 0.89
C ASN A 148 -3.44 12.69 -0.34
N GLU A 149 -4.31 13.71 -0.30
CA GLU A 149 -4.44 14.68 -1.39
C GLU A 149 -3.15 15.48 -1.61
N GLY A 150 -2.53 15.94 -0.53
CA GLY A 150 -1.27 16.69 -0.60
C GLY A 150 -0.12 15.86 -1.17
N LEU A 151 -0.01 14.60 -0.74
CA LEU A 151 1.00 13.67 -1.27
C LEU A 151 0.75 13.41 -2.76
N GLU A 152 -0.48 13.10 -3.18
CA GLU A 152 -0.75 12.82 -4.60
C GLU A 152 -0.44 14.04 -5.49
N GLN A 153 -0.67 15.26 -5.01
CA GLN A 153 -0.24 16.48 -5.71
C GLN A 153 1.29 16.57 -5.83
N LEU A 154 2.04 16.24 -4.77
CA LEU A 154 3.50 16.21 -4.78
C LEU A 154 4.02 15.14 -5.76
N LEU A 155 3.46 13.93 -5.71
CA LEU A 155 3.80 12.81 -6.59
C LEU A 155 3.49 13.15 -8.05
N GLN A 156 2.36 13.80 -8.32
CA GLN A 156 2.02 14.29 -9.66
C GLN A 156 3.02 15.32 -10.16
N ALA A 157 3.47 16.25 -9.31
CA ALA A 157 4.48 17.23 -9.69
C ALA A 157 5.83 16.57 -10.04
N LEU A 158 6.23 15.52 -9.33
CA LEU A 158 7.40 14.69 -9.66
C LEU A 158 7.22 13.97 -11.01
N ARG A 159 6.07 13.32 -11.24
CA ARG A 159 5.79 12.59 -12.49
C ARG A 159 5.83 13.50 -13.72
N LEU A 160 5.37 14.74 -13.56
CA LEU A 160 5.37 15.75 -14.62
C LEU A 160 6.71 16.50 -14.73
N ALA A 161 7.74 16.13 -13.97
CA ALA A 161 9.02 16.82 -13.87
C ALA A 161 8.91 18.33 -13.54
N ASN A 162 7.81 18.73 -12.88
CA ASN A 162 7.53 20.11 -12.45
C ASN A 162 8.07 20.43 -11.06
N LEU A 163 8.76 19.47 -10.43
CA LEU A 163 9.45 19.59 -9.15
C LEU A 163 10.62 18.60 -9.17
N PRO A 164 11.87 19.03 -8.94
CA PRO A 164 13.01 18.11 -8.80
C PRO A 164 12.87 17.23 -7.54
N LEU A 165 13.32 15.97 -7.61
CA LEU A 165 13.28 15.04 -6.47
C LEU A 165 14.00 15.58 -5.24
N ALA A 166 15.15 16.22 -5.42
CA ALA A 166 15.93 16.78 -4.31
C ALA A 166 15.12 17.82 -3.52
N GLU A 167 14.39 18.69 -4.22
CA GLU A 167 13.51 19.69 -3.61
C GLU A 167 12.28 19.05 -2.95
N ALA A 168 11.64 18.08 -3.61
CA ALA A 168 10.50 17.35 -3.06
C ALA A 168 10.80 16.62 -1.75
N ARG A 169 12.02 16.07 -1.61
CA ARG A 169 12.48 15.32 -0.42
C ARG A 169 12.85 16.19 0.77
N THR A 170 13.16 17.47 0.53
CA THR A 170 13.80 18.32 1.54
C THR A 170 12.91 19.49 1.94
N ASN A 171 12.45 20.26 0.95
CA ASN A 171 11.70 21.48 1.19
C ASN A 171 10.83 21.83 -0.03
N PRO A 172 9.75 21.07 -0.29
CA PRO A 172 8.85 21.41 -1.38
C PRO A 172 8.24 22.82 -1.16
N PRO A 173 8.08 23.65 -2.22
CA PRO A 173 7.63 25.03 -2.10
C PRO A 173 6.33 25.18 -1.29
N HIS A 174 6.40 25.94 -0.19
CA HIS A 174 5.31 26.01 0.80
C HIS A 174 3.96 26.38 0.17
N ARG A 175 3.91 27.47 -0.62
CA ARG A 175 2.65 27.94 -1.24
C ARG A 175 1.99 26.91 -2.16
N ARG A 176 2.77 26.06 -2.81
CA ARG A 176 2.27 25.05 -3.76
C ARG A 176 1.90 23.74 -3.07
N PHE A 177 2.64 23.36 -2.03
CA PHE A 177 2.52 22.07 -1.36
C PHE A 177 2.16 22.20 0.13
N GLN A 178 1.42 23.25 0.50
CA GLN A 178 1.00 23.54 1.87
C GLN A 178 0.27 22.34 2.48
N LYS A 179 -0.69 21.76 1.76
CA LYS A 179 -1.48 20.63 2.23
C LYS A 179 -0.62 19.40 2.56
N TYR A 180 0.39 19.09 1.73
CA TYR A 180 1.37 18.03 2.03
C TYR A 180 2.18 18.38 3.29
N ARG A 181 2.76 19.58 3.35
CA ARG A 181 3.64 19.98 4.45
C ARG A 181 2.93 20.00 5.80
N GLU A 182 1.70 20.51 5.84
CA GLU A 182 0.91 20.62 7.07
C GLU A 182 0.36 19.27 7.55
N ASN A 183 0.00 18.35 6.65
CA ASN A 183 -0.74 17.15 7.05
C ASN A 183 0.09 15.86 6.96
N CYS A 184 1.06 15.79 6.06
CA CYS A 184 1.96 14.64 5.93
C CYS A 184 3.28 14.81 6.67
N GLY A 185 3.73 16.04 6.96
CA GLY A 185 5.13 16.25 7.32
C GLY A 185 6.07 15.83 6.19
N ASN A 186 7.34 15.59 6.48
CA ASN A 186 8.32 15.19 5.46
C ASN A 186 8.31 13.66 5.24
N ALA A 187 7.18 13.11 4.77
CA ALA A 187 6.97 11.67 4.60
C ALA A 187 7.67 11.08 3.36
N LEU A 188 7.85 11.85 2.28
CA LEU A 188 8.37 11.35 1.00
C LEU A 188 9.72 10.62 1.10
N PRO A 189 10.73 11.09 1.86
CA PRO A 189 11.98 10.36 2.06
C PRO A 189 11.76 8.92 2.55
N SER A 190 10.90 8.71 3.55
CA SER A 190 10.60 7.37 4.06
C SER A 190 9.82 6.53 3.04
N LEU A 191 8.93 7.12 2.25
CA LEU A 191 8.22 6.39 1.18
C LEU A 191 9.15 5.90 0.07
N LEU A 192 10.20 6.67 -0.23
CA LEU A 192 11.26 6.26 -1.16
C LEU A 192 12.16 5.18 -0.56
N GLU A 193 12.57 5.37 0.70
CA GLU A 193 13.44 4.44 1.43
C GLU A 193 12.82 3.05 1.55
N HIS A 194 11.51 2.98 1.80
CA HIS A 194 10.79 1.72 1.97
C HIS A 194 10.09 1.23 0.70
N GLY A 195 10.52 1.67 -0.49
CA GLY A 195 10.07 1.10 -1.75
C GLY A 195 8.58 1.27 -2.06
N LEU A 196 7.88 2.21 -1.42
CA LEU A 196 6.46 2.48 -1.69
C LEU A 196 6.30 3.38 -2.92
N VAL A 197 7.22 4.33 -3.09
CA VAL A 197 7.21 5.32 -4.16
C VAL A 197 8.57 5.33 -4.87
N SER A 198 8.55 5.55 -6.19
CA SER A 198 9.75 5.73 -7.01
C SER A 198 10.27 7.17 -7.00
N ALA A 199 11.54 7.35 -7.40
CA ALA A 199 12.16 8.66 -7.62
C ALA A 199 11.36 9.60 -8.56
N THR A 200 10.53 9.04 -9.44
CA THR A 200 9.68 9.79 -10.39
C THR A 200 8.27 10.03 -9.87
N GLY A 201 7.95 9.68 -8.62
CA GLY A 201 6.64 9.90 -8.02
C GLY A 201 5.56 8.88 -8.42
N GLN A 202 5.93 7.68 -8.85
CA GLN A 202 4.99 6.57 -9.07
C GLN A 202 4.93 5.64 -7.86
N TRP A 203 3.74 5.19 -7.49
CA TRP A 203 3.56 4.06 -6.57
C TRP A 203 4.19 2.80 -7.18
N LEU A 204 5.14 2.19 -6.48
CA LEU A 204 5.86 1.02 -7.00
C LEU A 204 5.04 -0.26 -6.92
N LYS A 205 4.05 -0.29 -6.02
CA LYS A 205 3.23 -1.47 -5.72
C LYS A 205 1.75 -1.07 -5.63
N PRO A 206 0.81 -1.94 -6.06
CA PRO A 206 -0.62 -1.65 -5.97
C PRO A 206 -1.13 -1.40 -4.55
N TYR A 207 -0.54 -2.05 -3.54
CA TYR A 207 -0.88 -1.85 -2.12
C TYR A 207 -0.27 -0.58 -1.52
N GLY A 208 0.61 0.14 -2.23
CA GLY A 208 1.35 1.29 -1.72
C GLY A 208 0.47 2.37 -1.06
N PRO A 209 -0.59 2.84 -1.73
CA PRO A 209 -1.52 3.82 -1.14
C PRO A 209 -2.16 3.33 0.17
N ALA A 210 -2.60 2.07 0.23
CA ALA A 210 -3.24 1.52 1.43
C ALA A 210 -2.25 1.38 2.60
N ILE A 211 -1.01 0.95 2.33
CA ILE A 211 0.04 0.93 3.35
C ILE A 211 0.34 2.34 3.85
N PHE A 212 0.41 3.33 2.97
CA PHE A 212 0.60 4.73 3.37
C PHE A 212 -0.51 5.23 4.29
N GLU A 213 -1.77 4.95 3.98
CA GLU A 213 -2.90 5.27 4.86
C GLU A 213 -2.76 4.64 6.25
N ILE A 214 -2.38 3.35 6.30
CA ILE A 214 -2.16 2.64 7.57
C ILE A 214 -1.01 3.26 8.36
N LEU A 215 0.09 3.65 7.70
CA LEU A 215 1.21 4.33 8.35
C LEU A 215 0.81 5.70 8.91
N ASN A 216 -0.03 6.46 8.21
CA ASN A 216 -0.56 7.73 8.71
C ASN A 216 -1.42 7.52 9.97
N ARG A 217 -2.30 6.53 9.97
CA ARG A 217 -3.10 6.14 11.15
C ARG A 217 -2.22 5.66 12.29
N PHE A 218 -1.19 4.88 12.00
CA PHE A 218 -0.24 4.39 12.99
C PHE A 218 0.54 5.54 13.63
N ARG A 219 0.99 6.52 12.83
CA ARG A 219 1.63 7.75 13.33
C ARG A 219 0.69 8.55 14.25
N TRP A 220 -0.59 8.64 13.90
CA TRP A 220 -1.60 9.28 14.75
C TRP A 220 -1.82 8.53 16.06
N ALA A 221 -1.93 7.19 16.00
CA ALA A 221 -2.04 6.32 17.16
C ALA A 221 -0.88 6.52 18.15
N HIS A 222 0.32 6.85 17.64
CA HIS A 222 1.48 7.12 18.47
C HIS A 222 1.31 8.34 19.39
N ILE A 223 0.45 9.31 19.06
CA ILE A 223 0.18 10.47 19.91
C ILE A 223 -0.44 10.02 21.24
N ALA A 224 -1.33 9.03 21.20
CA ALA A 224 -2.00 8.46 22.38
C ALA A 224 -1.33 7.15 22.90
N HIS A 225 -0.09 6.85 22.47
CA HIS A 225 0.58 5.58 22.79
C HIS A 225 0.71 5.31 24.29
N ALA A 226 0.89 6.35 25.09
CA ALA A 226 1.00 6.24 26.55
C ALA A 226 -0.29 5.70 27.21
N ARG A 227 -1.44 5.83 26.53
CA ARG A 227 -2.75 5.34 27.01
C ARG A 227 -3.04 3.94 26.51
N LEU A 228 -2.72 3.65 25.25
CA LEU A 228 -2.81 2.33 24.65
C LEU A 228 -1.72 2.18 23.60
N PRO A 229 -0.94 1.08 23.56
CA PRO A 229 0.05 0.87 22.53
C PRO A 229 -0.55 1.07 21.13
N ALA A 230 0.14 1.83 20.27
CA ALA A 230 -0.33 2.20 18.92
C ALA A 230 -0.82 1.00 18.10
N ARG A 231 -0.15 -0.16 18.24
CA ARG A 231 -0.54 -1.42 17.57
C ARG A 231 -1.94 -1.92 17.95
N LEU A 232 -2.44 -1.58 19.14
CA LEU A 232 -3.76 -1.97 19.64
C LEU A 232 -4.84 -0.92 19.35
N GLN A 233 -4.46 0.23 18.79
CA GLN A 233 -5.37 1.28 18.35
C GLN A 233 -5.76 1.13 16.87
N LEU A 234 -4.93 0.44 16.08
CA LEU A 234 -5.28 0.03 14.72
C LEU A 234 -6.23 -1.17 14.74
N SER A 235 -7.06 -1.30 13.70
CA SER A 235 -7.82 -2.54 13.51
C SER A 235 -6.86 -3.74 13.32
N PRO A 236 -7.26 -4.96 13.75
CA PRO A 236 -6.42 -6.15 13.58
C PRO A 236 -6.01 -6.40 12.13
N TYR A 237 -6.88 -6.08 11.17
CA TYR A 237 -6.58 -6.22 9.74
C TYR A 237 -5.55 -5.19 9.26
N GLU A 238 -5.65 -3.92 9.67
CA GLU A 238 -4.63 -2.90 9.34
C GLU A 238 -3.26 -3.26 9.89
N TYR A 239 -3.21 -3.63 11.17
CA TYR A 239 -1.96 -3.98 11.81
C TYR A 239 -1.34 -5.23 11.15
N ARG A 240 -2.18 -6.20 10.75
CA ARG A 240 -1.74 -7.38 9.97
C ARG A 240 -1.17 -6.97 8.61
N LEU A 241 -1.85 -6.13 7.84
CA LEU A 241 -1.35 -5.65 6.54
C LEU A 241 -0.01 -4.93 6.67
N MET A 242 0.13 -4.05 7.67
CA MET A 242 1.39 -3.35 7.93
C MET A 242 2.52 -4.33 8.31
N MET A 243 2.23 -5.32 9.15
CA MET A 243 3.24 -6.31 9.56
C MET A 243 3.62 -7.25 8.41
N ARG A 244 2.65 -7.68 7.59
CA ARG A 244 2.93 -8.43 6.36
C ARG A 244 3.78 -7.62 5.40
N TRP A 245 3.46 -6.36 5.13
CA TRP A 245 4.31 -5.49 4.32
C TRP A 245 5.75 -5.40 4.85
N ARG A 246 5.91 -5.21 6.16
CA ARG A 246 7.23 -5.18 6.82
C ARG A 246 8.02 -6.49 6.74
N ILE A 247 7.36 -7.64 6.59
CA ILE A 247 7.99 -8.97 6.57
C ILE A 247 8.16 -9.50 5.16
N GLU A 248 7.22 -9.23 4.26
CA GLU A 248 7.07 -9.89 2.97
C GLU A 248 7.65 -9.06 1.82
N ASP A 249 7.77 -7.74 1.97
CA ASP A 249 8.28 -6.86 0.91
C ASP A 249 9.80 -6.66 1.03
N PRO A 250 10.61 -7.17 0.07
CA PRO A 250 12.06 -7.00 0.08
C PRO A 250 12.52 -5.56 -0.16
N ASP A 251 11.68 -4.72 -0.77
CA ASP A 251 12.00 -3.32 -1.02
C ASP A 251 11.70 -2.43 0.20
N ALA A 252 10.95 -2.95 1.18
CA ALA A 252 10.54 -2.19 2.36
C ALA A 252 11.63 -2.18 3.45
N PHE A 253 12.23 -3.34 3.74
CA PHE A 253 13.19 -3.51 4.84
C PHE A 253 14.27 -4.53 4.52
N PRO A 254 15.48 -4.39 5.09
CA PRO A 254 16.53 -5.40 4.95
C PRO A 254 16.12 -6.70 5.64
N LEU A 255 16.67 -7.83 5.16
CA LEU A 255 16.36 -9.18 5.63
C LEU A 255 16.41 -9.34 7.16
N GLN A 256 17.39 -8.73 7.83
CA GLN A 256 17.51 -8.79 9.29
C GLN A 256 16.31 -8.15 9.99
N ALA A 257 15.90 -6.94 9.58
CA ALA A 257 14.73 -6.28 10.14
C ALA A 257 13.45 -7.06 9.85
N ARG A 258 13.33 -7.66 8.66
CA ARG A 258 12.19 -8.53 8.30
C ARG A 258 12.07 -9.74 9.23
N ARG A 259 13.20 -10.36 9.62
CA ARG A 259 13.25 -11.44 10.63
C ARG A 259 12.84 -10.96 12.03
N GLU A 260 13.24 -9.75 12.42
CA GLU A 260 12.82 -9.14 13.69
C GLU A 260 11.32 -8.80 13.71
N PHE A 261 10.75 -8.39 12.59
CA PHE A 261 9.31 -8.19 12.47
C PHE A 261 8.55 -9.52 12.51
N LEU A 262 9.09 -10.58 11.92
CA LEU A 262 8.50 -11.91 11.95
C LEU A 262 8.41 -12.49 13.38
N SER A 263 9.46 -12.33 14.18
CA SER A 263 9.45 -12.79 15.57
C SER A 263 8.35 -12.09 16.37
N GLN A 264 8.17 -10.78 16.17
CA GLN A 264 7.09 -10.01 16.79
C GLN A 264 5.70 -10.45 16.28
N ALA A 265 5.55 -10.70 14.97
CA ALA A 265 4.28 -11.08 14.37
C ALA A 265 3.76 -12.42 14.90
N THR A 266 4.65 -13.35 15.24
CA THR A 266 4.29 -14.71 15.71
C THR A 266 3.48 -14.69 17.00
N GLU A 267 3.75 -13.74 17.90
CA GLU A 267 2.98 -13.58 19.14
C GLU A 267 1.64 -12.86 18.90
N LEU A 268 1.55 -12.05 17.85
CA LEU A 268 0.46 -11.10 17.62
C LEU A 268 -0.59 -11.64 16.65
N PHE A 269 -0.21 -12.54 15.76
CA PHE A 269 -1.08 -13.11 14.72
C PHE A 269 -0.90 -14.63 14.68
N PRO A 270 -1.59 -15.39 15.55
CA PRO A 270 -1.44 -16.85 15.58
C PRO A 270 -1.88 -17.54 14.28
N ASP A 271 -2.73 -16.90 13.48
CA ASP A 271 -3.16 -17.40 12.18
C ASP A 271 -2.18 -17.05 11.03
N TYR A 272 -1.15 -16.25 11.30
CA TYR A 272 -0.11 -15.96 10.32
C TYR A 272 0.86 -17.13 10.26
N ASP A 273 1.16 -17.60 9.04
CA ASP A 273 2.04 -18.73 8.83
C ASP A 273 3.51 -18.32 9.00
N SER A 274 3.91 -18.09 10.25
CA SER A 274 5.26 -17.62 10.59
C SER A 274 6.34 -18.62 10.15
N ALA A 275 6.05 -19.92 10.19
CA ALA A 275 7.00 -20.95 9.81
C ALA A 275 7.24 -20.97 8.29
N LEU A 276 6.19 -20.78 7.49
CA LEU A 276 6.35 -20.56 6.05
C LEU A 276 7.13 -19.27 5.77
N ALA A 277 6.78 -18.18 6.44
CA ALA A 277 7.47 -16.91 6.26
C ALA A 277 8.97 -17.02 6.61
N GLU A 278 9.32 -17.73 7.69
CA GLU A 278 10.71 -17.99 8.08
C GLU A 278 11.44 -18.79 6.99
N ALA A 279 10.81 -19.84 6.44
CA ALA A 279 11.38 -20.62 5.35
C ALA A 279 11.65 -19.74 4.11
N LEU A 280 10.74 -18.86 3.74
CA LEU A 280 10.90 -17.96 2.59
C LEU A 280 12.02 -16.93 2.82
N LEU A 281 12.13 -16.37 4.03
CA LEU A 281 13.25 -15.49 4.39
C LEU A 281 14.60 -16.23 4.38
N ASP A 282 14.64 -17.52 4.73
CA ASP A 282 15.85 -18.34 4.64
C ASP A 282 16.27 -18.57 3.19
N VAL A 283 15.32 -18.76 2.27
CA VAL A 283 15.62 -18.81 0.81
C VAL A 283 16.26 -17.51 0.34
N GLU A 284 15.68 -16.37 0.69
CA GLU A 284 16.20 -15.05 0.33
C GLU A 284 17.60 -14.80 0.92
N GLY A 285 17.83 -15.28 2.15
CA GLY A 285 19.13 -15.28 2.83
C GLY A 285 20.17 -16.23 2.22
N LYS A 286 19.84 -16.93 1.14
CA LYS A 286 20.66 -17.96 0.47
C LYS A 286 20.95 -19.17 1.35
N ASP A 287 20.14 -19.38 2.38
CA ASP A 287 20.23 -20.55 3.24
C ASP A 287 19.25 -21.64 2.79
N LYS A 288 19.52 -22.17 1.60
CA LYS A 288 18.63 -23.15 0.96
C LYS A 288 18.50 -24.45 1.74
N THR A 289 19.54 -24.86 2.47
CA THR A 289 19.52 -26.10 3.26
C THR A 289 18.52 -25.97 4.40
N PHE A 290 18.64 -24.93 5.21
CA PHE A 290 17.70 -24.68 6.31
C PHE A 290 16.27 -24.41 5.79
N ALA A 291 16.12 -23.66 4.70
CA ALA A 291 14.81 -23.45 4.06
C ALA A 291 14.16 -24.77 3.61
N THR A 292 14.93 -25.69 3.02
CA THR A 292 14.44 -27.00 2.56
C THR A 292 14.03 -27.88 3.74
N GLU A 293 14.85 -27.94 4.79
CA GLU A 293 14.54 -28.70 6.01
C GLU A 293 13.27 -28.20 6.69
N ARG A 294 13.13 -26.88 6.80
CA ARG A 294 11.93 -26.24 7.37
C ARG A 294 10.68 -26.50 6.54
N MET A 295 10.77 -26.34 5.21
CA MET A 295 9.65 -26.63 4.32
C MET A 295 9.26 -28.12 4.34
N ARG A 296 10.24 -29.02 4.49
CA ARG A 296 10.01 -30.45 4.68
C ARG A 296 9.27 -30.73 5.99
N ALA A 297 9.70 -30.11 7.10
CA ALA A 297 9.02 -30.23 8.38
C ALA A 297 7.56 -29.71 8.32
N LEU A 298 7.34 -28.57 7.66
CA LEU A 298 6.00 -28.02 7.42
C LEU A 298 5.10 -28.97 6.64
N HIS A 299 5.61 -29.55 5.55
CA HIS A 299 4.83 -30.52 4.77
C HIS A 299 4.50 -31.78 5.57
N LEU A 300 5.43 -32.28 6.40
CA LEU A 300 5.16 -33.43 7.28
C LEU A 300 4.10 -33.13 8.34
N GLN A 301 4.11 -31.93 8.91
CA GLN A 301 3.12 -31.49 9.90
C GLN A 301 1.74 -31.25 9.25
N TYR A 302 1.71 -30.76 8.01
CA TYR A 302 0.50 -30.44 7.27
C TYR A 302 0.50 -31.09 5.87
N PRO A 303 0.36 -32.43 5.78
CA PRO A 303 0.54 -33.18 4.53
C PRO A 303 -0.48 -32.82 3.44
N ASN A 304 -1.64 -32.30 3.83
CA ASN A 304 -2.70 -31.90 2.91
C ASN A 304 -2.55 -30.46 2.40
N ASN A 305 -1.60 -29.66 2.91
CA ASN A 305 -1.36 -28.31 2.41
C ASN A 305 -0.52 -28.39 1.11
N ALA A 306 -1.21 -28.18 -0.01
CA ALA A 306 -0.60 -28.24 -1.34
C ALA A 306 0.50 -27.19 -1.55
N GLU A 307 0.44 -26.05 -0.85
CA GLU A 307 1.45 -24.99 -0.97
C GLU A 307 2.81 -25.42 -0.43
N TYR A 308 2.86 -26.05 0.75
CA TYR A 308 4.12 -26.52 1.33
C TYR A 308 4.80 -27.56 0.45
N LEU A 309 4.02 -28.53 -0.06
CA LEU A 309 4.55 -29.55 -0.97
C LEU A 309 5.07 -28.93 -2.27
N ARG A 310 4.34 -27.97 -2.83
CA ARG A 310 4.73 -27.29 -4.07
C ARG A 310 6.02 -26.50 -3.89
N ARG A 311 6.15 -25.74 -2.79
CA ARG A 311 7.37 -24.97 -2.47
C ARG A 311 8.55 -25.88 -2.10
N LEU A 312 8.33 -26.98 -1.39
CA LEU A 312 9.37 -27.97 -1.08
C LEU A 312 9.96 -28.55 -2.37
N ARG A 313 9.11 -28.97 -3.32
CA ARG A 313 9.57 -29.50 -4.61
C ARG A 313 10.36 -28.46 -5.40
N ALA A 314 9.91 -27.20 -5.39
CA ALA A 314 10.62 -26.11 -6.04
C ALA A 314 12.01 -25.88 -5.41
N LEU A 315 12.13 -25.97 -4.07
CA LEU A 315 13.40 -25.88 -3.35
C LEU A 315 14.35 -27.02 -3.73
N GLU A 316 13.87 -28.26 -3.67
CA GLU A 316 14.66 -29.46 -3.99
C GLU A 316 15.16 -29.46 -5.44
N GLN A 317 14.34 -28.98 -6.38
CA GLN A 317 14.73 -28.82 -7.78
C GLN A 317 15.73 -27.67 -7.99
N SER A 318 15.62 -26.59 -7.23
CA SER A 318 16.56 -25.45 -7.30
C SER A 318 17.93 -25.72 -6.65
N GLY A 319 18.06 -26.84 -5.94
CA GLY A 319 19.29 -27.33 -5.30
C GLY A 319 19.93 -28.51 -6.01
N ALA A 320 19.31 -29.05 -7.06
CA ALA A 320 19.91 -30.08 -7.89
C ALA A 320 21.09 -29.45 -8.68
N PRO A 321 22.30 -30.04 -8.66
CA PRO A 321 23.40 -29.55 -9.48
C PRO A 321 23.00 -29.61 -10.96
N GLU A 322 23.20 -28.51 -11.69
CA GLU A 322 23.20 -28.50 -13.16
C GLU A 322 24.32 -29.42 -13.65
N GLY A 323 24.05 -30.72 -13.75
CA GLY A 323 25.12 -31.70 -13.87
C GLY A 323 24.63 -33.13 -14.03
N VAL A 324 23.60 -33.35 -14.83
CA VAL A 324 23.44 -34.63 -15.53
C VAL A 324 23.07 -34.30 -16.97
N SER A 325 24.10 -34.02 -17.77
CA SER A 325 24.02 -34.17 -19.22
C SER A 325 23.43 -35.55 -19.51
N SER A 326 22.45 -35.57 -20.41
CA SER A 326 21.90 -36.82 -20.96
C SER A 326 23.04 -37.75 -21.38
N PRO A 327 22.94 -39.07 -21.14
CA PRO A 327 23.89 -39.99 -21.72
C PRO A 327 23.72 -39.90 -23.24
N THR A 328 24.74 -39.33 -23.90
CA THR A 328 24.91 -39.43 -25.34
C THR A 328 24.85 -40.91 -25.68
N GLU A 329 23.88 -41.29 -26.51
CA GLU A 329 23.82 -42.60 -27.15
C GLU A 329 25.17 -42.86 -27.83
N ALA A 330 25.89 -43.88 -27.35
CA ALA A 330 27.02 -44.43 -28.07
C ALA A 330 26.46 -45.14 -29.31
N VAL A 331 26.49 -44.46 -30.44
CA VAL A 331 26.36 -45.05 -31.76
C VAL A 331 27.77 -45.48 -32.20
N VAL A 332 27.94 -46.81 -32.26
CA VAL A 332 28.63 -47.61 -33.29
C VAL A 332 29.97 -47.10 -33.83
N GLU A 333 31.02 -47.90 -33.59
CA GLU A 333 31.71 -48.64 -34.67
C GLU A 333 32.14 -50.03 -34.19
#